data_AF-A0A3A0V960-F1
#
_entry.id   AF-A0A3A0V960-F1
#
_cell.length_a   1.000
_cell.length_b   1.000
_cell.length_c   1.000
_cell.angle_alpha   90.00
_cell.angle_beta   90.00
_cell.angle_gamma   90.00
#
_symmetry.space_group_name_H-M   'P 1'
#
loop_
_entity.id
_entity.type
_entity.pdbx_description
1 polymer ?
#
loop_
_entity_poly.entity_id
_entity_poly.type
_entity_poly.pdbx_seq_one_letter_code
_entity_poly.pdbx_strand_id
1 'polypeptide(L)'
;TRDVKKLGGLLTIMPISFTITLITSLSMAGIPPFNGFLSKEKFLESMIEVTNVNLFSLDTLGILIPITAIIGSVFTFVYSIRFIGQIFLGSYKEDKLPKKAHEVSPLMLISPSILAILVIVFGLFPAILSGSIIEPAVNAIGQTTNSTAEFHMFHGFTPAFFSTLGIYIVGIVLIITFSYWIYLLQKQPTKLTINYWYNKFGDVTPRYSSKFTDTYVTGFTRNNLVIIFASLIVIALV
;
A
#
# COMPACT_ATOMS: atom_id res chain seq x y z
N THR A 1 -23.63 2.64 -0.09
CA THR A 1 -22.70 3.32 -1.02
C THR A 1 -21.28 3.15 -0.51
N ARG A 2 -20.26 3.12 -1.37
CA ARG A 2 -18.83 3.06 -0.96
C ARG A 2 -18.13 4.41 -1.01
N ASP A 3 -18.86 5.47 -1.36
CA ASP A 3 -18.34 6.83 -1.41
C ASP A 3 -18.21 7.40 0.01
N VAL A 4 -16.97 7.51 0.49
CA VAL A 4 -16.62 8.08 1.81
C VAL A 4 -17.15 9.49 2.04
N LYS A 5 -17.44 10.27 0.99
CA LYS A 5 -18.03 11.62 1.13
C LYS A 5 -19.48 11.58 1.61
N LYS A 6 -20.18 10.48 1.31
CA LYS A 6 -21.58 10.25 1.69
C LYS A 6 -21.73 9.56 3.04
N LEU A 7 -20.65 8.99 3.58
CA LEU A 7 -20.61 8.36 4.89
C LEU A 7 -20.35 9.41 6.01
N GLY A 8 -20.61 9.01 7.25
CA GLY A 8 -20.42 9.80 8.46
C GLY A 8 -21.38 9.41 9.58
N GLY A 9 -20.93 9.55 10.83
CA GLY A 9 -21.77 9.34 12.02
C GLY A 9 -22.34 7.93 12.21
N LEU A 10 -21.63 6.89 11.71
CA LEU A 10 -22.10 5.51 11.77
C LEU A 10 -21.76 4.79 13.09
N LEU A 11 -21.01 5.42 14.01
CA LEU A 11 -20.56 4.79 15.25
C LEU A 11 -21.71 4.22 16.09
N THR A 12 -22.81 4.98 16.26
CA THR A 12 -23.96 4.56 17.07
C THR A 12 -24.84 3.52 16.38
N ILE A 13 -24.78 3.43 15.05
CA ILE A 13 -25.60 2.54 14.24
C ILE A 13 -24.91 1.19 14.02
N MET A 14 -23.58 1.22 13.88
CA MET A 14 -22.75 0.04 13.60
C MET A 14 -21.58 -0.09 14.60
N PRO A 15 -21.85 -0.23 15.91
CA PRO A 15 -20.81 -0.25 16.94
C PRO A 15 -19.84 -1.44 16.83
N ILE A 16 -20.30 -2.60 16.37
CA ILE A 16 -19.44 -3.79 16.25
C ILE A 16 -18.50 -3.61 15.06
N SER A 17 -19.03 -3.21 13.91
CA SER A 17 -18.23 -2.90 12.72
C SER A 17 -17.23 -1.76 12.98
N PHE A 18 -17.64 -0.75 13.75
CA PHE A 18 -16.75 0.32 14.20
C PHE A 18 -15.59 -0.22 15.03
N THR A 19 -15.85 -1.07 16.02
CA THR A 19 -14.82 -1.62 16.92
C THR A 19 -13.79 -2.45 16.14
N ILE A 20 -14.25 -3.31 15.24
CA ILE A 20 -13.38 -4.11 14.35
C ILE A 20 -12.53 -3.19 13.47
N THR A 21 -13.16 -2.18 12.86
CA THR A 21 -12.47 -1.23 11.99
C THR A 21 -11.46 -0.39 12.77
N LEU A 22 -11.78 -0.01 14.00
CA LEU A 22 -10.89 0.74 14.88
C LEU A 22 -9.65 -0.10 15.21
N ILE A 23 -9.80 -1.32 15.71
CA ILE A 23 -8.68 -2.23 16.04
C ILE A 23 -7.78 -2.44 14.82
N THR A 24 -8.37 -2.80 13.68
CA THR A 24 -7.61 -3.09 12.45
C THR A 24 -6.93 -1.85 11.87
N SER A 25 -7.58 -0.70 11.88
CA SER A 25 -7.00 0.56 11.37
C SER A 25 -5.93 1.12 12.30
N LEU A 26 -6.05 0.95 13.62
CA LEU A 26 -5.00 1.34 14.58
C LEU A 26 -3.78 0.42 14.45
N SER A 27 -3.99 -0.89 14.25
CA SER A 27 -2.91 -1.82 13.88
C SER A 27 -2.21 -1.37 12.61
N MET A 28 -2.98 -1.06 11.57
CA MET A 28 -2.45 -0.58 10.30
C MET A 28 -1.70 0.77 10.41
N ALA A 29 -2.16 1.67 11.27
CA ALA A 29 -1.46 2.92 11.58
C ALA A 29 -0.13 2.68 12.30
N GLY A 30 0.02 1.50 12.92
CA GLY A 30 1.20 1.07 13.66
C GLY A 30 1.15 1.47 15.13
N ILE A 31 -0.02 1.60 15.75
CA ILE A 31 -0.14 2.11 17.13
C ILE A 31 -0.02 0.97 18.16
N PRO A 32 0.75 1.13 19.25
CA PRO A 32 0.74 0.17 20.36
C PRO A 32 -0.66 0.06 21.00
N PRO A 33 -1.18 -1.12 21.36
CA PRO A 33 -0.50 -2.42 21.53
C PRO A 33 -0.73 -3.42 20.37
N PHE A 34 -1.04 -2.96 19.16
CA PHE A 34 -1.42 -3.85 18.08
C PHE A 34 -0.21 -4.41 17.32
N ASN A 35 -0.38 -5.58 16.68
CA ASN A 35 0.67 -6.25 15.92
C ASN A 35 1.35 -5.34 14.88
N GLY A 36 0.60 -4.44 14.23
CA GLY A 36 1.19 -3.56 13.22
C GLY A 36 2.22 -2.55 13.76
N PHE A 37 2.29 -2.28 15.08
CA PHE A 37 3.40 -1.54 15.67
C PHE A 37 4.71 -2.32 15.56
N LEU A 38 4.70 -3.59 15.96
CA LEU A 38 5.89 -4.47 15.93
C LEU A 38 6.44 -4.62 14.51
N SER A 39 5.56 -4.88 13.55
CA SER A 39 5.93 -5.00 12.14
C SER A 39 6.54 -3.71 11.59
N LYS A 40 6.01 -2.55 12.01
CA LYS A 40 6.47 -1.25 11.52
C LYS A 40 7.78 -0.82 12.18
N GLU A 41 7.94 -1.10 13.47
CA GLU A 41 9.20 -0.86 14.19
C GLU A 41 10.33 -1.69 13.58
N LYS A 42 10.14 -3.01 13.39
CA LYS A 42 11.13 -3.87 12.72
C LYS A 42 11.43 -3.45 11.29
N PHE A 43 10.40 -3.05 10.53
CA PHE A 43 10.61 -2.52 9.18
C PHE A 43 11.49 -1.27 9.20
N LEU A 44 11.24 -0.33 10.11
CA LEU A 44 12.07 0.88 10.23
C LEU A 44 13.49 0.56 10.70
N GLU A 45 13.66 -0.36 11.66
CA GLU A 45 14.98 -0.85 12.09
C GLU A 45 15.77 -1.39 10.89
N SER A 46 15.17 -2.28 10.09
CA SER A 46 15.83 -2.84 8.90
C SER A 46 16.15 -1.78 7.85
N MET A 47 15.26 -0.82 7.59
CA MET A 47 15.53 0.26 6.62
C MET A 47 16.66 1.19 7.08
N ILE A 48 16.79 1.43 8.38
CA ILE A 48 17.90 2.20 8.95
C ILE A 48 19.20 1.40 8.85
N GLU A 49 19.17 0.10 9.19
CA GLU A 49 20.33 -0.78 9.14
C GLU A 49 20.89 -0.94 7.72
N VAL A 50 20.03 -0.95 6.70
CA VAL A 50 20.44 -0.93 5.27
C VAL A 50 21.38 0.24 4.95
N THR A 51 21.29 1.36 5.68
CA THR A 51 22.19 2.51 5.49
C THR A 51 23.61 2.22 6.00
N ASN A 52 23.77 1.30 6.96
CA ASN A 52 25.07 0.90 7.51
C ASN A 52 25.75 -0.20 6.71
N VAL A 53 24.98 -0.94 5.90
CA VAL A 53 25.55 -1.95 5.00
C VAL A 53 26.05 -1.24 3.76
N ASN A 54 27.34 -1.39 3.45
CA ASN A 54 28.00 -0.87 2.24
C ASN A 54 27.51 -1.54 0.93
N LEU A 55 26.22 -1.82 0.82
CA LEU A 55 25.59 -2.25 -0.41
C LEU A 55 25.55 -1.03 -1.33
N PHE A 56 26.33 -1.09 -2.41
CA PHE A 56 26.37 -0.18 -3.56
C PHE A 56 27.36 1.00 -3.57
N SER A 57 28.20 1.24 -2.56
CA SER A 57 29.06 2.44 -2.54
C SER A 57 28.25 3.74 -2.76
N LEU A 58 26.99 3.71 -2.32
CA LEU A 58 26.01 4.77 -2.48
C LEU A 58 25.82 5.47 -1.13
N ASP A 59 26.87 6.08 -0.60
CA ASP A 59 26.80 6.85 0.66
C ASP A 59 25.64 7.88 0.64
N THR A 60 25.26 8.36 -0.55
CA THR A 60 24.18 9.33 -0.75
C THR A 60 22.80 8.75 -1.08
N LEU A 61 22.68 7.55 -1.67
CA LEU A 61 21.35 6.97 -1.98
C LEU A 61 20.84 6.06 -0.87
N GLY A 62 21.71 5.50 -0.03
CA GLY A 62 21.33 4.68 1.13
C GLY A 62 20.39 5.42 2.08
N ILE A 63 20.61 6.72 2.31
CA ILE A 63 19.77 7.57 3.17
C ILE A 63 18.35 7.78 2.62
N LEU A 64 18.13 7.69 1.31
CA LEU A 64 16.80 7.91 0.71
C LEU A 64 15.83 6.78 1.07
N ILE A 65 16.35 5.57 1.29
CA ILE A 65 15.55 4.39 1.63
C ILE A 65 14.80 4.59 2.96
N PRO A 66 15.45 4.84 4.11
CA PRO A 66 14.74 5.08 5.36
C PRO A 66 13.86 6.34 5.30
N ILE A 67 14.28 7.40 4.59
CA ILE A 67 13.46 8.61 4.43
C ILE A 67 12.14 8.28 3.71
N THR A 68 12.19 7.55 2.60
CA THR A 68 10.97 7.15 1.87
C THR A 68 10.10 6.21 2.69
N ALA A 69 10.70 5.30 3.47
CA ALA A 69 10.01 4.42 4.41
C ALA A 69 9.27 5.19 5.51
N ILE A 70 9.91 6.23 6.08
CA ILE A 70 9.31 7.13 7.08
C ILE A 70 8.17 7.93 6.45
N ILE A 71 8.38 8.54 5.28
CA ILE A 71 7.34 9.31 4.58
C ILE A 71 6.13 8.42 4.25
N GLY A 72 6.36 7.22 3.72
CA GLY A 72 5.30 6.23 3.48
C GLY A 72 4.56 5.89 4.77
N SER A 73 5.30 5.67 5.86
CA SER A 73 4.76 5.38 7.18
C SER A 73 3.89 6.50 7.75
N VAL A 74 4.26 7.77 7.51
CA VAL A 74 3.46 8.96 7.84
C VAL A 74 2.14 8.95 7.08
N PHE A 75 2.17 8.77 5.76
CA PHE A 75 0.94 8.72 4.97
C PHE A 75 0.04 7.57 5.39
N THR A 76 0.60 6.40 5.71
CA THR A 76 -0.12 5.25 6.28
C THR A 76 -0.86 5.59 7.55
N PHE A 77 -0.19 6.28 8.48
CA PHE A 77 -0.82 6.77 9.69
C PHE A 77 -1.97 7.75 9.37
N VAL A 78 -1.71 8.75 8.52
CA VAL A 78 -2.67 9.80 8.16
C VAL A 78 -3.94 9.21 7.56
N TYR A 79 -3.84 8.35 6.55
CA TYR A 79 -5.03 7.82 5.90
C TYR A 79 -5.78 6.82 6.78
N SER A 80 -5.10 6.07 7.65
CA SER A 80 -5.74 5.09 8.55
C SER A 80 -6.59 5.77 9.61
N ILE A 81 -6.09 6.84 10.25
CA ILE A 81 -6.86 7.62 11.22
C ILE A 81 -8.02 8.36 10.54
N ARG A 82 -7.76 8.93 9.35
CA ARG A 82 -8.79 9.63 8.57
C ARG A 82 -9.90 8.67 8.13
N PHE A 83 -9.58 7.43 7.78
CA PHE A 83 -10.55 6.42 7.39
C PHE A 83 -11.59 6.17 8.50
N ILE A 84 -11.15 5.98 9.74
CA ILE A 84 -12.04 5.87 10.91
C ILE A 84 -12.88 7.15 11.07
N GLY A 85 -12.21 8.32 11.02
CA GLY A 85 -12.82 9.63 11.19
C GLY A 85 -13.91 9.96 10.17
N GLN A 86 -13.71 9.61 8.91
CA GLN A 86 -14.65 9.93 7.85
C GLN A 86 -15.88 9.03 7.83
N ILE A 87 -15.73 7.76 8.20
CA ILE A 87 -16.81 6.76 8.10
C ILE A 87 -17.69 6.78 9.33
N PHE A 88 -17.10 6.78 10.52
CA PHE A 88 -17.83 6.53 11.77
C PHE A 88 -18.06 7.77 12.64
N LEU A 89 -17.15 8.75 12.58
CA LEU A 89 -17.24 9.98 13.35
C LEU A 89 -18.02 11.07 12.58
N GLY A 90 -18.33 12.17 13.26
CA GLY A 90 -19.10 13.30 12.72
C GLY A 90 -20.61 13.07 12.75
N SER A 91 -21.36 13.89 12.01
CA SER A 91 -22.82 13.83 11.96
C SER A 91 -23.31 12.73 11.01
N TYR A 92 -24.36 12.02 11.43
CA TYR A 92 -25.05 11.05 10.59
C TYR A 92 -25.74 11.75 9.42
N LYS A 93 -25.55 11.25 8.20
CA LYS A 93 -26.03 11.86 6.95
C LYS A 93 -27.05 10.95 6.27
N GLU A 94 -28.23 10.83 6.85
CA GLU A 94 -29.27 9.93 6.35
C GLU A 94 -29.64 10.21 4.89
N ASP A 95 -29.83 11.48 4.53
CA ASP A 95 -30.26 11.91 3.19
C ASP A 95 -29.29 11.55 2.06
N LYS A 96 -28.03 11.27 2.38
CA LYS A 96 -26.99 10.92 1.40
C LYS A 96 -26.82 9.41 1.24
N LEU A 97 -27.48 8.61 2.06
CA LEU A 97 -27.40 7.17 2.04
C LEU A 97 -28.52 6.59 1.14
N PRO A 98 -28.20 5.64 0.25
CA PRO A 98 -29.22 5.02 -0.61
C PRO A 98 -30.17 4.07 0.15
N LYS A 99 -29.79 3.65 1.36
CA LYS A 99 -30.55 2.77 2.26
C LYS A 99 -30.24 3.14 3.70
N LYS A 100 -31.19 2.89 4.61
CA LYS A 100 -31.00 3.07 6.05
C LYS A 100 -29.80 2.25 6.53
N ALA A 101 -28.90 2.90 7.28
CA ALA A 101 -27.77 2.23 7.87
C ALA A 101 -28.24 1.22 8.94
N HIS A 102 -27.62 0.05 8.96
CA HIS A 102 -27.88 -1.01 9.92
C HIS A 102 -26.59 -1.80 10.16
N GLU A 103 -26.48 -2.45 11.32
CA GLU A 103 -25.38 -3.35 11.60
C GLU A 103 -25.39 -4.56 10.65
N VAL A 104 -24.20 -5.08 10.35
CA VAL A 104 -24.04 -6.23 9.47
C VAL A 104 -24.60 -7.50 10.14
N SER A 105 -25.06 -8.46 9.33
CA SER A 105 -25.52 -9.75 9.88
C SER A 105 -24.41 -10.42 10.71
N PRO A 106 -24.74 -11.05 11.85
CA PRO A 106 -23.73 -11.63 12.75
C PRO A 106 -22.80 -12.61 12.05
N LEU A 107 -23.33 -13.40 11.11
CA LEU A 107 -22.57 -14.40 10.36
C LEU A 107 -21.44 -13.78 9.51
N MET A 108 -21.68 -12.60 8.94
CA MET A 108 -20.68 -11.89 8.13
C MET A 108 -19.65 -11.16 9.02
N LEU A 109 -19.97 -10.90 10.29
CA LEU A 109 -19.04 -10.31 11.27
C LEU A 109 -18.06 -11.33 11.86
N ILE A 110 -18.34 -12.63 11.79
CA ILE A 110 -17.48 -13.68 12.36
C ILE A 110 -16.06 -13.59 11.79
N SER A 111 -15.93 -13.56 10.46
CA SER A 111 -14.61 -13.55 9.82
C SER A 111 -13.78 -12.30 10.17
N PRO A 112 -14.29 -11.06 10.02
CA PRO A 112 -13.57 -9.86 10.46
C PRO A 112 -13.27 -9.83 11.97
N SER A 113 -14.15 -10.37 12.81
CA SER A 113 -13.94 -10.41 14.26
C SER A 113 -12.78 -11.33 14.63
N ILE A 114 -12.69 -12.52 14.02
CA ILE A 114 -11.57 -13.45 14.22
C ILE A 114 -10.26 -12.76 13.85
N LEU A 115 -10.20 -12.07 12.70
CA LEU A 115 -9.01 -11.33 12.28
C LEU A 115 -8.65 -10.21 13.26
N ALA A 116 -9.62 -9.43 13.73
CA ALA A 116 -9.38 -8.37 14.70
C ALA A 116 -8.87 -8.91 16.05
N ILE A 117 -9.37 -10.06 16.49
CA ILE A 117 -8.87 -10.75 17.70
C ILE A 117 -7.43 -11.17 17.49
N LEU A 118 -7.10 -11.81 16.36
CA LEU A 118 -5.72 -12.22 16.04
C LEU A 118 -4.75 -11.04 16.01
N VAL A 119 -5.18 -9.88 15.50
CA VAL A 119 -4.39 -8.64 15.52
C VAL A 119 -4.00 -8.23 16.95
N ILE A 120 -4.91 -8.40 17.91
CA ILE A 120 -4.64 -8.10 19.33
C ILE A 120 -3.75 -9.20 19.93
N VAL A 121 -4.09 -10.47 19.73
CA VAL A 121 -3.34 -11.60 20.30
C VAL A 121 -1.89 -11.57 19.85
N PHE A 122 -1.63 -11.39 18.55
CA PHE A 122 -0.26 -11.33 18.03
C PHE A 122 0.46 -10.03 18.38
N GLY A 123 -0.26 -8.94 18.64
CA GLY A 123 0.34 -7.72 19.17
C GLY A 123 0.83 -7.87 20.61
N LEU A 124 0.02 -8.50 21.47
CA LEU A 124 0.35 -8.71 22.88
C LEU A 124 1.31 -9.88 23.10
N PHE A 125 1.20 -10.93 22.29
CA PHE A 125 1.98 -12.17 22.41
C PHE A 125 2.72 -12.50 21.10
N PRO A 126 3.68 -11.67 20.68
CA PRO A 126 4.39 -11.89 19.42
C PRO A 126 5.20 -13.19 19.41
N ALA A 127 5.67 -13.64 20.58
CA ALA A 127 6.43 -14.89 20.73
C ALA A 127 5.71 -16.13 20.16
N ILE A 128 4.38 -16.11 20.09
CA ILE A 128 3.59 -17.20 19.48
C ILE A 128 3.98 -17.39 18.01
N LEU A 129 4.22 -16.30 17.27
CA LEU A 129 4.57 -16.31 15.85
C LEU A 129 6.09 -16.36 15.62
N SER A 130 6.87 -15.70 16.48
CA SER A 130 8.32 -15.54 16.31
C SER A 130 9.03 -16.88 16.15
N GLY A 131 8.91 -17.77 17.15
CA GLY A 131 9.64 -19.05 17.13
C GLY A 131 9.00 -20.14 16.26
N SER A 132 7.70 -20.04 15.98
CA SER A 132 6.97 -21.10 15.27
C SER A 132 6.95 -20.92 13.76
N ILE A 133 6.82 -19.67 13.28
CA ILE A 133 6.62 -19.36 11.87
C ILE A 133 7.72 -18.44 11.35
N ILE A 134 8.05 -17.37 12.09
CA ILE A 134 8.93 -16.33 11.57
C ILE A 134 10.38 -16.82 11.50
N GLU A 135 10.92 -17.42 12.56
CA GLU A 135 12.29 -17.93 12.60
C GLU A 135 12.55 -19.01 11.52
N PRO A 136 11.72 -20.07 11.37
CA PRO A 136 11.90 -21.04 10.30
C PRO A 136 11.83 -20.41 8.90
N ALA A 137 10.94 -19.43 8.70
CA ALA A 137 10.82 -18.74 7.42
C ALA A 137 12.06 -17.87 7.11
N VAL A 138 12.59 -17.16 8.11
CA VAL A 138 13.82 -16.38 7.98
C VAL A 138 15.00 -17.30 7.68
N ASN A 139 15.14 -18.41 8.40
CA ASN A 139 16.22 -19.38 8.16
C ASN A 139 16.13 -20.00 6.76
N ALA A 140 14.92 -20.28 6.27
CA ALA A 140 14.71 -20.82 4.93
C ALA A 140 15.08 -19.82 3.82
N ILE A 141 14.81 -18.52 4.01
CA ILE A 141 15.12 -17.47 3.02
C ILE A 141 16.59 -17.04 3.11
N GLY A 142 17.10 -16.84 4.33
CA GLY A 142 18.44 -16.31 4.60
C GLY A 142 19.55 -17.33 4.50
N GLN A 143 19.23 -18.63 4.46
CA GLN A 143 20.19 -19.74 4.51
C GLN A 143 21.14 -19.67 5.73
N THR A 144 20.73 -18.98 6.80
CA THR A 144 21.46 -18.84 8.06
C THR A 144 20.77 -19.67 9.14
N THR A 145 21.54 -20.24 10.08
CA THR A 145 21.02 -21.15 11.12
C THR A 145 20.83 -20.49 12.49
N ASN A 146 21.17 -19.20 12.66
CA ASN A 146 21.21 -18.52 13.97
C ASN A 146 20.55 -17.13 13.96
N SER A 147 19.47 -16.94 13.20
CA SER A 147 18.72 -15.67 13.24
C SER A 147 17.65 -15.75 14.33
N THR A 148 17.93 -15.19 15.52
CA THR A 148 16.91 -15.04 16.57
C THR A 148 16.00 -13.87 16.21
N ALA A 149 14.75 -14.16 15.86
CA ALA A 149 13.77 -13.12 15.55
C ALA A 149 13.09 -12.67 16.85
N GLU A 150 13.80 -11.88 17.65
CA GLU A 150 13.22 -11.33 18.88
C GLU A 150 12.29 -10.16 18.56
N PHE A 151 11.00 -10.34 18.86
CA PHE A 151 9.97 -9.31 18.76
C PHE A 151 9.55 -8.91 20.17
N HIS A 152 10.07 -7.77 20.65
CA HIS A 152 9.60 -7.15 21.89
C HIS A 152 8.74 -5.92 21.56
N MET A 153 7.71 -5.64 22.36
CA MET A 153 6.92 -4.41 22.19
C MET A 153 7.67 -3.15 22.60
N PHE A 154 8.79 -3.30 23.31
CA PHE A 154 9.68 -2.21 23.65
C PHE A 154 11.12 -2.70 23.57
N HIS A 155 11.83 -2.30 22.51
CA HIS A 155 13.25 -2.60 22.31
C HIS A 155 14.17 -1.56 22.98
N GLY A 156 13.62 -0.59 23.72
CA GLY A 156 14.34 0.53 24.30
C GLY A 156 14.25 1.81 23.47
N PHE A 157 15.11 2.78 23.76
CA PHE A 157 15.21 4.03 22.99
C PHE A 157 16.02 3.82 21.69
N THR A 158 15.43 3.13 20.71
CA THR A 158 16.05 2.87 19.41
C THR A 158 15.81 4.04 18.44
N PRO A 159 16.65 4.21 17.39
CA PRO A 159 16.38 5.16 16.30
C PRO A 159 15.02 4.91 15.63
N ALA A 160 14.56 3.66 15.56
CA ALA A 160 13.25 3.30 15.03
C ALA A 160 12.10 3.78 15.94
N PHE A 161 12.28 3.73 17.27
CA PHE A 161 11.32 4.30 18.22
C PHE A 161 11.16 5.81 18.03
N PHE A 162 12.27 6.56 17.93
CA PHE A 162 12.22 8.01 17.67
C PHE A 162 11.60 8.33 16.30
N SER A 163 11.88 7.51 15.28
CA SER A 163 11.27 7.65 13.96
C SER A 163 9.76 7.43 14.03
N THR A 164 9.30 6.46 14.82
CA THR A 164 7.87 6.18 15.05
C THR A 164 7.17 7.34 15.78
N LEU A 165 7.83 7.92 16.79
CA LEU A 165 7.32 9.13 17.45
C LEU A 165 7.22 10.31 16.47
N GLY A 166 8.25 10.50 15.64
CA GLY A 166 8.24 11.49 14.56
C GLY A 166 7.09 11.26 13.56
N ILE A 167 6.83 10.00 13.20
CA ILE A 167 5.71 9.63 12.33
C ILE A 167 4.38 10.06 12.94
N TYR A 168 4.17 9.85 14.24
CA TYR A 168 2.95 10.28 14.92
C TYR A 168 2.81 11.79 14.98
N ILE A 169 3.88 12.51 15.35
CA ILE A 169 3.86 13.97 15.43
C ILE A 169 3.56 14.58 14.06
N VAL A 170 4.31 14.20 13.03
CA VAL A 170 4.11 14.69 11.65
C VAL A 170 2.75 14.25 11.13
N GLY A 171 2.33 13.01 11.40
CA GLY A 171 1.03 12.48 11.00
C GLY A 171 -0.13 13.27 11.61
N ILE A 172 -0.08 13.59 12.90
CA ILE A 172 -1.09 14.41 13.59
C ILE A 172 -1.15 15.81 12.98
N VAL A 173 0.00 16.44 12.75
CA VAL A 173 0.08 17.76 12.10
C VAL A 173 -0.55 17.72 10.70
N LEU A 174 -0.27 16.68 9.92
CA LEU A 174 -0.85 16.49 8.58
C LEU A 174 -2.36 16.23 8.62
N ILE A 175 -2.86 15.52 9.63
CA ILE A 175 -4.31 15.31 9.80
C ILE A 175 -5.01 16.64 10.10
N ILE A 176 -4.44 17.46 10.99
CA ILE A 176 -5.01 18.77 11.36
C ILE A 176 -4.99 19.72 10.14
N THR A 177 -3.90 19.71 9.38
CA THR A 177 -3.73 20.57 8.19
C THR A 177 -4.33 19.97 6.91
N PHE A 178 -5.06 18.84 7.00
CA PHE A 178 -5.55 18.08 5.85
C PHE A 178 -6.30 18.93 4.82
N SER A 179 -7.19 19.79 5.29
CA SER A 179 -8.03 20.63 4.43
C SER A 179 -7.21 21.55 3.52
N TYR A 180 -5.99 21.93 3.93
CA TYR A 180 -5.11 22.80 3.17
C TYR A 180 -4.35 22.03 2.08
N TRP A 181 -3.66 20.94 2.43
CA TRP A 181 -2.79 20.25 1.47
C TRP A 181 -3.54 19.31 0.52
N ILE A 182 -4.71 18.79 0.89
CA ILE A 182 -5.49 17.93 -0.01
C ILE A 182 -5.96 18.70 -1.25
N TYR A 183 -6.22 19.99 -1.11
CA TYR A 183 -6.58 20.85 -2.24
C TYR A 183 -5.46 20.93 -3.27
N LEU A 184 -4.20 20.98 -2.82
CA LEU A 184 -3.03 20.95 -3.69
C LEU A 184 -2.91 19.60 -4.40
N LEU A 185 -3.10 18.49 -3.70
CA LEU A 185 -3.05 17.15 -4.30
C LEU A 185 -4.18 16.89 -5.30
N GLN A 186 -5.39 17.42 -5.05
CA GLN A 186 -6.51 17.28 -5.99
C GLN A 186 -6.29 18.05 -7.30
N LYS A 187 -5.41 19.07 -7.30
CA LYS A 187 -5.01 19.81 -8.49
C LYS A 187 -3.87 19.17 -9.29
N GLN A 188 -3.38 18.01 -8.87
CA GLN A 188 -2.28 17.34 -9.56
C GLN A 188 -2.66 17.04 -11.02
N PRO A 189 -1.79 17.39 -12.00
CA PRO A 189 -2.10 17.17 -13.40
C PRO A 189 -2.26 15.68 -13.71
N THR A 190 -3.28 15.34 -14.49
CA THR A 190 -3.63 13.96 -14.86
C THR A 190 -2.49 13.21 -15.55
N LYS A 191 -1.59 13.93 -16.23
CA LYS A 191 -0.39 13.38 -16.90
C LYS A 191 0.62 12.73 -15.96
N LEU A 192 0.59 13.04 -14.66
CA LEU A 192 1.46 12.41 -13.66
C LEU A 192 0.93 11.04 -13.19
N THR A 193 -0.31 10.69 -13.52
CA THR A 193 -0.88 9.39 -13.15
C THR A 193 -0.37 8.29 -14.06
N ILE A 194 -0.06 7.12 -13.49
CA ILE A 194 0.33 5.94 -14.29
C ILE A 194 -0.80 5.53 -15.23
N ASN A 195 -2.06 5.66 -14.79
CA ASN A 195 -3.24 5.35 -15.60
C ASN A 195 -3.29 6.14 -16.92
N TYR A 196 -2.87 7.42 -16.90
CA TYR A 196 -2.78 8.21 -18.12
C TYR A 196 -1.81 7.59 -19.12
N TRP A 197 -0.63 7.18 -18.67
CA TRP A 197 0.37 6.54 -19.52
C TRP A 197 -0.03 5.14 -19.96
N TYR A 198 -0.66 4.36 -19.08
CA TYR A 198 -1.19 3.05 -19.41
C TYR A 198 -2.27 3.13 -20.49
N ASN A 199 -3.26 4.00 -20.33
CA ASN A 199 -4.32 4.19 -21.33
C ASN A 199 -3.77 4.75 -22.64
N LYS A 200 -2.86 5.74 -22.55
CA LYS A 200 -2.20 6.29 -23.74
C LYS A 200 -1.42 5.23 -24.49
N PHE A 201 -0.74 4.33 -23.77
CA PHE A 201 -0.06 3.20 -24.38
C PHE A 201 -1.05 2.22 -25.03
N GLY A 202 -2.19 1.97 -24.37
CA GLY A 202 -3.30 1.17 -24.90
C GLY A 202 -3.94 1.76 -26.17
N ASP A 203 -3.97 3.08 -26.32
CA ASP A 203 -4.51 3.75 -27.50
C ASP A 203 -3.47 3.86 -28.64
N VAL A 204 -2.19 4.08 -28.29
CA VAL A 204 -1.11 4.26 -29.27
C VAL A 204 -0.67 2.95 -29.89
N THR A 205 -0.59 1.87 -29.10
CA THR A 205 -0.07 0.58 -29.56
C THR A 205 -0.89 -0.02 -30.71
N PRO A 206 -2.23 -0.11 -30.65
CA PRO A 206 -3.04 -0.61 -31.76
C PRO A 206 -2.95 0.28 -32.99
N ARG A 207 -2.88 1.61 -32.81
CA ARG A 207 -2.78 2.56 -33.93
C ARG A 207 -1.46 2.43 -34.67
N TYR A 208 -0.36 2.24 -33.94
CA TYR A 208 0.95 1.96 -34.53
C TYR A 208 0.96 0.61 -35.25
N SER A 209 0.39 -0.43 -34.62
CA SER A 209 0.26 -1.77 -35.20
C SER A 209 -0.56 -1.79 -36.49
N SER A 210 -1.72 -1.12 -36.50
CA SER A 210 -2.55 -0.96 -37.72
C SER A 210 -1.75 -0.27 -38.82
N LYS A 211 -1.13 0.87 -38.50
CA LYS A 211 -0.34 1.63 -39.49
C LYS A 211 0.82 0.81 -40.07
N PHE A 212 1.50 0.01 -39.24
CA PHE A 212 2.54 -0.90 -39.68
C PHE A 212 1.99 -2.01 -40.57
N THR A 213 0.84 -2.59 -40.22
CA THR A 213 0.17 -3.64 -41.00
C THR A 213 -0.30 -3.13 -42.35
N ASP A 214 -0.93 -1.95 -42.38
CA ASP A 214 -1.45 -1.29 -43.58
C ASP A 214 -0.33 -0.89 -44.56
N THR A 215 0.93 -0.80 -44.08
CA THR A 215 2.09 -0.49 -44.94
C THR A 215 2.42 -1.64 -45.90
N TYR A 216 2.26 -2.90 -45.44
CA TYR A 216 2.60 -4.08 -46.24
C TYR A 216 1.36 -4.82 -46.77
N VAL A 217 0.26 -4.84 -46.01
CA VAL A 217 -1.00 -5.49 -46.38
C VAL A 217 -1.90 -4.51 -47.12
N THR A 218 -1.56 -4.25 -48.38
CA THR A 218 -2.24 -3.24 -49.23
C THR A 218 -3.44 -3.77 -50.01
N GLY A 219 -3.82 -5.04 -49.83
CA GLY A 219 -4.91 -5.70 -50.57
C GLY A 219 -4.60 -6.05 -52.02
N PHE A 220 -3.52 -5.52 -52.61
CA PHE A 220 -3.07 -5.84 -53.96
C PHE A 220 -2.15 -7.05 -54.00
N THR A 221 -2.48 -8.05 -54.81
CA THR A 221 -1.66 -9.26 -55.02
C THR A 221 -0.24 -8.96 -55.51
N ARG A 222 -0.07 -7.91 -56.32
CA ARG A 222 1.25 -7.45 -56.80
C ARG A 222 2.21 -7.14 -55.65
N ASN A 223 1.76 -6.42 -54.62
CA ASN A 223 2.63 -6.02 -53.51
C ASN A 223 3.07 -7.24 -52.69
N ASN A 224 2.20 -8.23 -52.52
CA ASN A 224 2.56 -9.51 -51.88
C ASN A 224 3.62 -10.27 -52.68
N LEU A 225 3.47 -10.34 -54.01
CA LEU A 225 4.46 -10.99 -54.89
C LEU A 225 5.83 -10.28 -54.84
N VAL A 226 5.84 -8.94 -54.81
CA VAL A 226 7.09 -8.17 -54.66
C VAL A 226 7.79 -8.50 -53.35
N ILE A 227 7.06 -8.58 -52.23
CA ILE A 227 7.63 -8.95 -50.92
C ILE A 227 8.23 -10.37 -50.98
N ILE A 228 7.52 -11.34 -51.57
CA ILE A 228 7.98 -12.73 -51.68
C ILE A 228 9.27 -12.81 -52.52
N PHE A 229 9.27 -12.25 -53.74
CA PHE A 229 10.45 -12.30 -54.60
C PHE A 229 11.63 -11.50 -54.04
N ALA A 230 11.39 -10.34 -53.41
CA ALA A 230 12.44 -9.58 -52.73
C ALA A 230 13.06 -10.39 -51.58
N SER A 231 12.23 -11.07 -50.76
CA SER A 231 12.73 -11.91 -49.67
C SER A 231 13.56 -13.09 -50.19
N LEU A 232 13.16 -13.73 -51.30
CA LEU A 232 13.94 -14.79 -51.95
C LEU A 232 15.28 -14.30 -52.50
N ILE A 233 15.32 -13.12 -53.12
CA ILE A 233 16.57 -12.53 -53.63
C ILE A 233 17.53 -12.24 -52.47
N VAL A 234 17.03 -11.68 -51.36
CA VAL A 234 17.85 -11.42 -50.17
C VAL A 234 18.41 -12.72 -49.59
N ILE A 235 17.59 -13.77 -49.47
CA ILE A 235 18.04 -15.08 -48.96
C ILE A 235 19.10 -15.71 -49.88
N ALA A 236 18.99 -15.53 -51.19
CA ALA A 236 19.96 -16.08 -52.16
C ALA A 236 21.28 -15.30 -52.23
N LEU A 237 21.29 -14.04 -51.77
CA LEU A 237 22.48 -13.18 -51.74
C LEU A 237 23.29 -13.30 -50.45
N VAL A 238 22.71 -13.85 -49.38
CA VAL A 238 23.35 -14.15 -48.10
C VAL A 238 23.93 -15.57 -48.15
#